data_AF-A0A7V4UW91-F1
#
_entry.id   AF-A0A7V4UW91-F1
#
_cell.length_a   1.000
_cell.length_b   1.000
_cell.length_c   1.000
_cell.angle_alpha   90.00
_cell.angle_beta   90.00
_cell.angle_gamma   90.00
#
_symmetry.space_group_name_H-M   'P 1'
#
loop_
_entity.id
_entity.type
_entity.pdbx_description
1 polymer ?
#
loop_
_entity_poly.entity_id
_entity_poly.type
_entity_poly.pdbx_seq_one_letter_code
_entity_poly.pdbx_strand_id
1 'polypeptide(L)'
;MIIKSTEFIKSATRPAHYPEGDLPEIAFAGRSNVGKSSLVNVLVNRKNLVRTSSTPGRTQLINFFQVNDNFMLVDLPGYGYAKVPL
;
A
#
# COMPACT_ATOMS: atom_id res chain seq x y z
N MET A 1 9.61 3.50 17.24
CA MET A 1 8.49 2.55 17.34
C MET A 1 8.94 1.20 16.79
N ILE A 2 8.64 0.09 17.45
CA ILE A 2 8.95 -1.26 16.95
C ILE A 2 7.66 -1.86 16.37
N ILE A 3 7.71 -2.31 15.11
CA ILE A 3 6.59 -3.00 14.46
C ILE A 3 6.61 -4.48 14.90
N LYS A 4 5.53 -4.91 15.56
CA LYS A 4 5.33 -6.26 16.10
C LYS A 4 4.35 -7.07 15.26
N SER A 5 3.30 -6.41 14.74
CA SER A 5 2.30 -7.03 13.88
C SER A 5 2.00 -6.15 12.68
N THR A 6 1.68 -6.80 11.56
CA THR A 6 1.11 -6.16 10.39
C THR A 6 0.12 -7.11 9.75
N GLU A 7 -1.05 -6.59 9.40
CA GLU A 7 -2.11 -7.34 8.74
C GLU A 7 -2.54 -6.62 7.46
N PHE A 8 -2.71 -7.35 6.37
CA PHE A 8 -3.34 -6.81 5.17
C PHE A 8 -4.85 -6.84 5.38
N ILE A 9 -5.47 -5.67 5.38
CA ILE A 9 -6.91 -5.53 5.64
C ILE A 9 -7.70 -5.69 4.36
N LYS A 10 -7.46 -4.82 3.37
CA LYS A 10 -8.12 -4.90 2.06
C LYS A 10 -7.42 -4.03 1.01
N SER A 11 -7.81 -4.28 -0.23
CA SER A 11 -7.56 -3.41 -1.37
C SER A 11 -8.86 -2.72 -1.77
N ALA A 12 -8.82 -1.41 -2.02
CA ALA A 12 -9.99 -0.63 -2.43
C ALA A 12 -9.79 0.00 -3.82
N THR A 13 -10.87 -0.02 -4.61
CA THR A 13 -10.97 0.62 -5.94
C THR A 13 -11.59 2.01 -5.88
N ARG A 14 -12.39 2.30 -4.84
CA ARG A 14 -13.15 3.54 -4.68
C ARG A 14 -13.39 3.86 -3.19
N PRO A 15 -13.67 5.12 -2.81
CA PRO A 15 -13.84 5.51 -1.41
C PRO A 15 -14.88 4.71 -0.63
N ALA A 16 -15.99 4.33 -1.26
CA ALA A 16 -17.02 3.48 -0.64
C ALA A 16 -16.51 2.07 -0.25
N HIS A 17 -15.32 1.66 -0.69
CA HIS A 17 -14.70 0.39 -0.33
C HIS A 17 -13.56 0.53 0.69
N TYR A 18 -13.31 1.73 1.24
CA TYR A 18 -12.30 1.89 2.29
C TYR A 18 -12.69 1.07 3.54
N PRO A 19 -11.71 0.61 4.33
CA PRO A 19 -12.02 0.01 5.62
C PRO A 19 -12.70 1.06 6.50
N GLU A 20 -13.69 0.63 7.28
CA GLU A 20 -14.31 1.47 8.30
C GLU A 20 -13.42 1.47 9.55
N GLY A 21 -13.31 2.60 10.24
CA GLY A 21 -12.57 2.74 11.49
C GLY A 21 -11.91 4.10 11.65
N ASP A 22 -11.45 4.37 12.87
CA ASP A 22 -10.92 5.69 13.29
C ASP A 22 -9.40 5.64 13.57
N LEU A 23 -8.71 4.60 13.12
CA LEU A 23 -7.27 4.51 13.28
C LEU A 23 -6.57 5.58 12.40
N PRO A 24 -5.52 6.25 12.90
CA PRO A 24 -4.77 7.19 12.10
C PRO A 24 -4.13 6.50 10.89
N GLU A 25 -4.15 7.16 9.74
CA GLU A 25 -3.63 6.62 8.48
C GLU A 25 -2.36 7.35 8.02
N ILE A 26 -1.38 6.59 7.53
CA ILE A 26 -0.15 7.11 6.91
C ILE A 26 -0.11 6.59 5.46
N ALA A 27 -0.29 7.51 4.51
CA ALA A 27 -0.32 7.19 3.09
C ALA A 27 1.04 7.39 2.40
N PHE A 28 1.42 6.44 1.54
CA PHE A 28 2.59 6.55 0.69
C PHE A 28 2.18 6.85 -0.75
N ALA A 29 2.63 7.99 -1.28
CA ALA A 29 2.47 8.40 -2.67
C ALA A 29 3.83 8.51 -3.36
N GLY A 30 3.87 8.22 -4.66
CA GLY A 30 5.10 8.39 -5.44
C GLY A 30 4.95 7.92 -6.88
N ARG A 31 5.96 8.19 -7.71
CA ARG A 31 5.97 7.71 -9.09
C ARG A 31 5.99 6.19 -9.16
N SER A 32 5.42 5.62 -10.21
CA SER A 32 5.60 4.20 -10.55
C SER A 32 7.08 3.85 -10.58
N ASN A 33 7.45 2.69 -10.01
CA ASN A 33 8.83 2.19 -9.90
C ASN A 33 9.81 3.07 -9.09
N VAL A 34 9.34 4.02 -8.29
CA VAL A 34 10.21 4.84 -7.41
C VAL A 34 10.75 4.07 -6.19
N GLY A 35 10.27 2.85 -5.93
CA GLY A 35 10.67 2.04 -4.78
C GLY A 35 9.71 2.08 -3.58
N LYS A 36 8.52 2.69 -3.71
CA LYS A 36 7.49 2.75 -2.65
C LYS A 36 7.18 1.38 -2.02
N SER A 37 6.88 0.36 -2.83
CA SER A 37 6.56 -0.97 -2.31
C SER A 37 7.76 -1.63 -1.59
N SER A 38 8.98 -1.33 -2.02
CA SER A 38 10.19 -1.78 -1.32
C SER A 38 10.29 -1.11 0.06
N LEU A 39 10.06 0.20 0.14
CA LEU A 39 10.02 0.93 1.42
C LEU A 39 8.94 0.37 2.35
N VAL A 40 7.72 0.15 1.87
CA VAL A 40 6.63 -0.40 2.69
C VAL A 40 7.01 -1.78 3.22
N ASN A 41 7.56 -2.69 2.38
CA ASN A 41 7.98 -4.02 2.82
C ASN A 41 9.09 -3.97 3.91
N VAL A 42 10.01 -3.01 3.82
CA VAL A 42 11.03 -2.78 4.87
C VAL A 42 10.38 -2.32 6.16
N LEU A 43 9.45 -1.37 6.09
CA LEU A 43 8.75 -0.84 7.26
C LEU A 43 7.93 -1.91 7.97
N VAL A 44 7.14 -2.71 7.23
CA VAL A 44 6.30 -3.76 7.83
C VAL A 44 7.09 -5.00 8.26
N ASN A 45 8.41 -5.01 8.07
CA ASN A 45 9.31 -6.12 8.37
C ASN A 45 8.82 -7.48 7.82
N ARG A 46 8.14 -7.46 6.68
CA ARG A 46 7.61 -8.64 6.00
C ARG A 46 8.01 -8.64 4.53
N LYS A 47 8.59 -9.76 4.09
CA LYS A 47 8.87 -9.98 2.67
C LYS A 47 7.56 -10.31 1.95
N ASN A 48 7.31 -9.64 0.82
CA ASN A 48 6.21 -9.90 -0.12
C ASN A 48 4.78 -9.59 0.37
N LEU A 49 4.60 -8.78 1.43
CA LEU A 49 3.27 -8.35 1.85
C LEU A 49 2.64 -7.40 0.81
N VAL A 50 3.45 -6.45 0.31
CA VAL A 50 3.09 -5.62 -0.84
C VAL A 50 3.69 -6.27 -2.09
N ARG A 51 2.82 -6.69 -3.03
CA ARG A 51 3.26 -7.25 -4.30
C ARG A 51 4.00 -6.19 -5.12
N THR A 52 5.31 -6.37 -5.31
CA THR A 52 6.11 -5.58 -6.25
C THR A 52 5.86 -6.09 -7.67
N SER A 53 5.00 -5.41 -8.44
CA SER A 53 4.88 -5.71 -9.88
C SER A 53 5.85 -4.82 -10.66
N SER A 54 6.67 -5.44 -11.52
CA SER A 54 7.53 -4.74 -12.48
C SER A 54 6.77 -4.21 -13.70
N THR A 55 5.50 -4.58 -13.86
CA THR A 55 4.64 -4.12 -14.96
C THR A 55 3.92 -2.83 -14.54
N PRO A 56 4.19 -1.69 -15.21
CA PRO A 56 3.51 -0.42 -14.94
C PRO A 56 1.99 -0.52 -15.11
N GLY A 57 1.23 0.22 -14.31
CA GLY A 57 -0.24 0.31 -14.45
C GLY A 57 -1.06 -0.83 -13.82
N ARG A 58 -0.41 -1.83 -13.21
CA ARG A 58 -1.10 -2.99 -12.62
C ARG A 58 -1.62 -2.77 -11.20
N THR A 59 -1.12 -1.77 -10.48
CA THR A 59 -1.63 -1.38 -9.16
C THR A 59 -2.59 -0.21 -9.31
N GLN A 60 -3.88 -0.50 -9.56
CA GLN A 60 -4.97 0.50 -9.51
C GLN A 60 -5.65 0.55 -8.14
N LEU A 61 -5.24 -0.33 -7.23
CA LEU A 61 -5.87 -0.51 -5.92
C LEU A 61 -5.09 0.24 -4.86
N ILE A 62 -5.82 0.85 -3.92
CA ILE A 62 -5.28 1.37 -2.67
C ILE A 62 -5.24 0.22 -1.67
N ASN A 63 -4.07 -0.08 -1.11
CA ASN A 63 -3.92 -1.19 -0.16
C ASN A 63 -3.80 -0.67 1.27
N PHE A 64 -4.54 -1.29 2.19
CA PHE A 64 -4.56 -0.92 3.60
C PHE A 64 -3.91 -2.02 4.44
N PHE A 65 -2.99 -1.62 5.30
CA PHE A 65 -2.29 -2.51 6.23
C PHE A 65 -2.41 -1.97 7.65
N GLN A 66 -2.99 -2.76 8.55
CA GLN A 66 -3.05 -2.42 9.96
C GLN A 66 -1.73 -2.78 10.62
N VAL A 67 -1.17 -1.86 11.42
CA VAL A 67 0.12 -2.05 12.10
C VAL A 67 -0.07 -1.90 13.61
N ASN A 68 0.34 -2.93 14.36
CA ASN A 68 0.26 -2.98 15.82
C ASN A 68 -1.12 -2.64 16.41
N ASP A 69 -2.20 -2.77 15.63
CA ASP A 69 -3.56 -2.35 15.98
C ASP A 69 -3.70 -0.85 16.36
N ASN A 70 -2.71 -0.04 15.97
CA ASN A 70 -2.56 1.35 16.40
C ASN A 70 -2.73 2.36 15.26
N PHE A 71 -2.43 1.95 14.02
CA PHE A 71 -2.51 2.82 12.84
C PHE A 71 -2.58 1.99 11.56
N MET A 72 -2.97 2.64 10.46
CA MET A 72 -2.98 2.07 9.12
C MET A 72 -1.83 2.63 8.28
N LEU A 73 -1.13 1.76 7.56
CA LEU A 73 -0.32 2.13 6.40
C LEU A 73 -1.15 1.98 5.13
N VAL A 74 -1.14 3.01 4.30
CA VAL A 74 -1.91 3.06 3.05
C VAL A 74 -0.97 3.17 1.86
N ASP A 75 -0.95 2.15 1.01
CA ASP A 75 -0.15 2.12 -0.21
C ASP A 75 -0.99 2.62 -1.39
N LEU A 76 -0.71 3.85 -1.85
CA LEU A 76 -1.41 4.45 -2.98
C LEU A 76 -0.85 3.95 -4.31
N PRO A 77 -1.65 3.91 -5.39
CA PRO A 77 -1.15 3.58 -6.72
C PRO A 77 -0.07 4.58 -7.17
N GLY A 78 0.95 4.08 -7.87
CA GLY A 78 2.03 4.91 -8.40
C GLY A 78 1.57 5.77 -9.59
N TYR A 79 2.02 7.02 -9.67
CA TYR A 79 1.69 7.95 -10.78
C TYR A 79 2.84 8.11 -11.79
N GLY A 80 2.58 8.71 -12.95
CA GLY A 80 3.64 9.22 -13.84
C GLY A 80 4.44 8.19 -14.65
N TYR A 81 4.02 6.93 -14.71
CA TYR A 81 4.41 5.96 -15.75
C TYR A 81 3.29 4.93 -15.89
N ALA A 82 2.49 5.05 -16.95
CA ALA A 82 1.43 4.11 -17.29
C ALA A 82 1.66 3.64 -18.72
N LYS A 83 2.38 2.52 -18.87
CA LYS A 83 2.23 1.69 -20.06
C LYS A 83 0.91 0.94 -19.85
N VAL A 84 -0.21 1.62 -20.11
CA VAL A 84 -1.53 0.99 -20.06
C VAL A 84 -1.49 -0.11 -21.12
N PRO A 85 -1.59 -1.41 -20.77
CA PRO A 85 -1.82 -2.42 -21.79
C PRO A 85 -3.18 -2.09 -22.41
N LEU A 86 -3.23 -1.96 -23.75
CA LEU A 86 -4.48 -2.06 -24.47
C LEU A 86 -5.13 -3.42 -24.17
#